data_AF-A0A510IYA0-F1
#
_entry.id   AF-A0A510IYA0-F1
#
_cell.length_a   1.000
_cell.length_b   1.000
_cell.length_c   1.000
_cell.angle_alpha   90.00
_cell.angle_beta   90.00
_cell.angle_gamma   90.00
#
_symmetry.space_group_name_H-M   'P 1'
#
loop_
_entity.id
_entity.type
_entity.pdbx_description
1 polymer ?
#
loop_
_entity_poly.entity_id
_entity_poly.type
_entity_poly.pdbx_seq_one_letter_code
_entity_poly.pdbx_strand_id
1 'polypeptide(L)' 'MIEDCYRLYAGEIITNHSTFEDAKEAAKKYMPAESYLRIEILKEMGAHKADWWAYEYESNKWVPS' A
#
# COMPACT_ATOMS: atom_id res chain seq x y z
N MET A 1 17.33 -1.67 -13.35
CA MET A 1 16.63 -0.65 -12.54
C MET A 1 15.39 -1.33 -12.00
N ILE A 2 15.24 -1.41 -10.68
CA ILE A 2 14.01 -1.97 -10.10
C ILE A 2 12.96 -0.88 -10.29
N GLU A 3 11.97 -1.15 -11.13
CA GLU A 3 10.89 -0.20 -11.37
C GLU A 3 9.95 -0.23 -10.17
N ASP A 4 9.65 0.93 -9.60
CA ASP A 4 8.65 1.04 -8.54
C ASP A 4 7.28 0.64 -9.09
N CYS A 5 6.66 -0.34 -8.45
CA CYS A 5 5.39 -0.93 -8.90
C CYS A 5 4.23 -0.57 -7.99
N TYR A 6 4.53 -0.16 -6.76
CA TYR A 6 3.54 0.11 -5.72
C TYR A 6 3.84 1.46 -5.07
N ARG A 7 2.78 2.17 -4.68
CA ARG A 7 2.89 3.43 -3.95
C ARG A 7 2.07 3.37 -2.68
N LEU A 8 2.73 3.52 -1.55
CA LEU A 8 2.10 3.65 -0.24
C LEU A 8 1.80 5.12 0.03
N TYR A 9 0.55 5.39 0.36
CA TYR A 9 0.03 6.63 0.91
C TYR A 9 -0.26 6.42 2.40
N ALA A 10 0.38 7.21 3.24
CA ALA A 10 0.23 7.21 4.70
C ALA A 10 0.02 8.67 5.15
N GLY A 11 -1.24 9.12 5.15
CA GLY A 11 -1.57 10.53 5.30
C GLY A 11 -0.93 11.38 4.18
N GLU A 12 -0.11 12.35 4.57
CA GLU A 12 0.65 13.21 3.64
C GLU A 12 1.95 12.56 3.14
N ILE A 13 2.36 11.42 3.71
CA ILE A 13 3.59 10.72 3.36
C ILE A 13 3.32 9.77 2.20
N ILE A 14 4.10 9.91 1.13
CA ILE A 14 4.01 9.06 -0.07
C ILE A 14 5.37 8.40 -0.29
N THR A 15 5.38 7.06 -0.38
CA THR A 15 6.59 6.28 -0.65
C THR A 15 6.35 5.26 -1.76
N ASN A 16 7.35 5.03 -2.60
CA ASN A 16 7.29 4.04 -3.67
C ASN A 16 8.03 2.76 -3.26
N HIS A 17 7.52 1.63 -3.72
CA HIS A 17 8.00 0.29 -3.38
C HIS A 17 8.00 -0.61 -4.60
N SER A 18 8.93 -1.56 -4.60
CA SER A 18 9.09 -2.52 -5.68
C SER A 18 8.08 -3.66 -5.61
N THR A 19 7.68 -4.07 -4.39
CA THR A 19 6.70 -5.15 -4.17
C THR A 19 5.55 -4.71 -3.26
N PHE A 20 4.42 -5.43 -3.36
CA PHE A 20 3.26 -5.18 -2.49
C PHE A 20 3.57 -5.50 -1.03
N GLU A 21 4.40 -6.52 -0.78
CA GLU A 21 4.87 -6.89 0.56
C GLU A 21 5.75 -5.80 1.18
N ASP A 22 6.68 -5.21 0.42
CA ASP A 22 7.50 -4.09 0.90
C ASP A 22 6.63 -2.89 1.30
N ALA A 23 5.62 -2.57 0.48
CA ALA A 23 4.68 -1.49 0.79
C ALA A 23 3.90 -1.77 2.08
N LYS A 24 3.49 -3.02 2.33
CA LYS A 24 2.82 -3.43 3.57
C LYS A 24 3.74 -3.36 4.79
N GLU A 25 4.97 -3.81 4.67
CA GLU A 25 5.95 -3.74 5.76
C GLU A 25 6.26 -2.28 6.10
N ALA A 26 6.46 -1.42 5.09
CA ALA A 26 6.64 0.02 5.29
C ALA A 26 5.42 0.66 5.97
N ALA A 27 4.21 0.24 5.61
CA ALA A 27 2.97 0.75 6.20
C ALA A 27 2.88 0.51 7.72
N LYS A 28 3.48 -0.57 8.24
CA LYS A 28 3.47 -0.87 9.69
C LYS A 28 4.06 0.25 10.55
N LYS A 29 5.02 1.01 10.01
CA LYS A 29 5.61 2.17 10.69
C LYS A 29 4.59 3.28 10.91
N TYR A 30 3.61 3.40 10.01
CA TYR A 30 2.62 4.48 9.99
C TYR A 30 1.28 4.06 10.62
N MET A 31 0.98 2.75 10.70
CA MET A 31 -0.25 2.22 11.33
C MET A 31 -0.59 2.79 12.71
N PRO A 32 0.38 3.08 13.63
CA PRO A 32 0.06 3.64 14.94
C PRO A 32 -0.36 5.11 14.92
N ALA A 33 0.01 5.86 13.88
CA ALA A 33 -0.13 7.32 13.82
C ALA A 33 -1.14 7.78 12.76
N GLU A 34 -1.21 7.07 11.64
CA GLU A 34 -2.09 7.39 10.52
C GLU A 34 -3.40 6.63 10.64
N SER A 35 -4.50 7.31 10.34
CA SER A 35 -5.84 6.71 10.28
C SER A 35 -6.22 6.19 8.89
N TYR A 36 -5.39 6.49 7.88
CA TYR A 36 -5.62 6.08 6.50
C TYR A 36 -4.32 5.63 5.86
N LEU A 37 -4.29 4.36 5.44
CA LEU A 37 -3.21 3.76 4.67
C LEU A 37 -3.77 3.20 3.37
N ARG A 38 -3.13 3.53 2.26
CA ARG A 38 -3.49 3.05 0.93
C ARG A 38 -2.26 2.63 0.16
N ILE A 39 -2.32 1.51 -0.55
CA ILE A 39 -1.31 1.08 -1.50
C ILE A 39 -1.93 1.09 -2.89
N GLU A 40 -1.40 1.92 -3.78
CA GLU A 40 -1.77 1.99 -5.18
C GLU A 40 -0.82 1.14 -6.03
N ILE A 41 -1.36 0.48 -7.04
CA ILE A 41 -0.60 -0.32 -8.00
C ILE A 41 -0.29 0.57 -9.21
N LEU A 42 0.97 0.93 -9.39
CA LEU A 42 1.42 1.82 -10.47
C LEU A 42 1.62 1.08 -11.79
N LYS A 43 1.96 -0.21 -11.71
CA LYS A 43 2.14 -1.10 -12.86
C LYS A 43 1.52 -2.44 -12.52
N GLU A 44 0.57 -2.89 -13.35
CA GLU A 44 0.00 -4.23 -13.24
C GLU A 44 1.08 -5.29 -13.48
N MET A 45 1.70 -5.76 -12.39
CA MET A 45 2.70 -6.85 -12.42
C MET A 45 2.10 -8.23 -12.08
N GLY A 46 0.77 -8.38 -12.09
CA GLY A 46 0.10 -9.66 -11.81
C GLY A 46 -1.28 -9.53 -11.18
N ALA A 47 -1.82 -10.66 -10.72
CA ALA A 47 -3.21 -11.01 -10.37
C ALA A 47 -4.03 -10.11 -9.41
N HIS A 48 -3.55 -8.91 -9.07
CA HIS A 48 -4.33 -7.94 -8.34
C HIS A 48 -5.45 -7.39 -9.24
N LYS A 49 -6.70 -7.59 -8.82
CA LYS A 49 -7.89 -7.16 -9.59
C LYS A 49 -8.32 -5.72 -9.32
N ALA A 50 -7.67 -5.03 -8.38
CA ALA A 50 -8.01 -3.69 -7.95
C ALA A 50 -6.80 -2.77 -8.10
N ASP A 51 -7.04 -1.55 -8.56
CA ASP A 51 -6.01 -0.53 -8.82
C ASP A 51 -5.32 -0.05 -7.53
N TRP A 52 -5.98 -0.23 -6.38
CA TRP A 52 -5.45 0.11 -5.07
C TRP A 52 -6.08 -0.73 -3.95
N TRP A 53 -5.42 -0.71 -2.81
CA TRP A 53 -5.80 -1.41 -1.59
C TRP A 53 -5.78 -0.42 -0.42
N ALA A 54 -6.78 -0.48 0.46
CA ALA A 54 -6.82 0.28 1.70
C ALA A 54 -6.58 -0.63 2.91
N TYR A 55 -5.99 -0.10 3.97
CA TYR A 55 -5.93 -0.80 5.24
C TYR A 55 -7.21 -0.54 6.04
N GLU A 56 -7.96 -1.60 6.33
CA GLU A 56 -9.14 -1.57 7.17
C GLU A 56 -8.72 -1.88 8.62
N TYR A 57 -8.73 -0.86 9.47
CA TYR A 57 -8.29 -0.96 10.87
C TYR A 57 -9.23 -1.81 11.72
N GLU A 58 -10.53 -1.81 11.42
CA GLU A 58 -11.52 -2.62 12.14
C GLU A 58 -11.24 -4.12 11.97
N SER A 59 -10.90 -4.53 10.75
CA SER A 59 -10.59 -5.94 10.42
C SER A 59 -9.10 -6.27 10.45
N ASN A 60 -8.23 -5.28 10.69
CA ASN A 60 -6.76 -5.37 10.60
C ASN A 60 -6.26 -6.00 9.30
N LYS A 61 -6.89 -5.65 8.16
CA LYS A 61 -6.62 -6.29 6.85
C LYS A 61 -6.50 -5.26 5.75
N TRP A 62 -5.68 -5.60 4.75
CA TRP A 62 -5.69 -4.91 3.48
C TRP A 62 -6.86 -5.40 2.64
N VAL A 63 -7.70 -4.47 2.18
CA VAL A 63 -8.87 -4.77 1.34
C VAL A 63 -8.72 -4.06 -0.01
N PRO A 64 -9.09 -4.72 -1.13
CA PRO A 64 -9.15 -4.05 -2.43
C PRO A 64 -10.31 -3.04 -2.41
N SER A 65 -10.11 -1.88 -3.04
CA SER A 65 -11.12 -0.81 -3.09
C SER A 65 -11.12 -0.06 -4.41
#